data_AF-A0A367Y8N9-F1
#
_entry.id   AF-A0A367Y8N9-F1
#
_cell.length_a   1.000
_cell.length_b   1.000
_cell.length_c   1.000
_cell.angle_alpha   90.00
_cell.angle_beta   90.00
_cell.angle_gamma   90.00
#
_symmetry.space_group_name_H-M   'P 1'
#
loop_
_entity.id
_entity.type
_entity.pdbx_description
1 polymer ?
#
loop_
_entity_poly.entity_id
_entity_poly.type
_entity_poly.pdbx_seq_one_letter_code
_entity_poly.pdbx_strand_id
1 'polypeptide(L)'
;MNVLDTLIWLVNYPATHAYEMVFLGAFSALGLIGASRSSTPKLSRLAQLRAERGQAPTEIPARVRVGAAIKAWFFRLLSIVVLSGLAIGIASLIFGPITRAYIFNNGEQAIATQGDGLNGGITFTADDGETYTVNLPFFSPPTYPERDAFVSGADQLVVRYLPGHPQAYVVDTDESVDAWGDPISE
;
A
#
# COMPACT_ATOMS: atom_id res chain seq x y z
N MET A 1 19.28 -2.28 -10.63
CA MET A 1 18.09 -1.80 -9.89
C MET A 1 18.02 -0.28 -9.96
N ASN A 2 16.95 0.25 -10.54
CA ASN A 2 16.71 1.69 -10.60
C ASN A 2 16.04 2.16 -9.28
N VAL A 3 16.46 3.31 -8.76
CA VAL A 3 15.86 3.91 -7.56
C VAL A 3 14.38 4.20 -7.79
N LEU A 4 14.01 4.64 -9.00
CA LEU A 4 12.63 4.95 -9.35
C LEU A 4 11.75 3.71 -9.29
N ASP A 5 12.21 2.56 -9.78
CA ASP A 5 11.47 1.29 -9.70
C ASP A 5 11.18 0.91 -8.25
N THR A 6 12.14 1.13 -7.35
CA THR A 6 11.97 0.88 -5.91
C THR A 6 10.93 1.83 -5.29
N LEU A 7 10.92 3.09 -5.70
CA LEU A 7 9.90 4.05 -5.24
C LEU A 7 8.51 3.69 -5.77
N ILE A 8 8.42 3.29 -7.05
CA ILE A 8 7.16 2.86 -7.67
C ILE A 8 6.65 1.59 -7.00
N TRP A 9 7.52 0.61 -6.74
CA TRP A 9 7.17 -0.58 -5.99
C TRP A 9 6.61 -0.27 -4.60
N LEU A 10 7.25 0.64 -3.85
CA LEU A 10 6.79 1.04 -2.52
C LEU A 10 5.38 1.67 -2.55
N VAL A 11 5.07 2.42 -3.61
CA VAL A 11 3.77 3.07 -3.82
C VAL A 11 2.74 2.10 -4.43
N ASN A 12 3.17 1.03 -5.11
CA ASN A 12 2.28 0.14 -5.84
C ASN A 12 1.31 -0.60 -4.92
N TYR A 13 1.78 -1.05 -3.75
CA TYR A 13 0.91 -1.76 -2.80
C TYR A 13 -0.28 -0.90 -2.34
N PRO A 14 -0.09 0.31 -1.78
CA PRO A 14 -1.22 1.15 -1.42
C PRO A 14 -2.06 1.63 -2.61
N ALA A 15 -1.49 1.71 -3.81
CA ALA A 15 -2.22 2.09 -5.02
C ALA A 15 -3.14 0.99 -5.54
N THR A 16 -2.72 -0.28 -5.44
CA THR A 16 -3.51 -1.44 -5.87
C THR A 16 -4.49 -1.91 -4.81
N HIS A 17 -4.22 -1.63 -3.53
CA HIS A 17 -5.10 -1.92 -2.39
C HIS A 17 -5.77 -0.63 -1.89
N ALA A 18 -6.26 0.16 -2.84
CA ALA A 18 -6.69 1.53 -2.59
C ALA A 18 -7.86 1.58 -1.59
N TYR A 19 -8.81 0.66 -1.73
CA TYR A 19 -9.96 0.54 -0.83
C TYR A 19 -9.52 0.26 0.60
N GLU A 20 -8.66 -0.74 0.82
CA GLU A 20 -8.15 -1.10 2.14
C GLU A 20 -7.40 0.06 2.80
N MET A 21 -6.60 0.78 2.01
CA MET A 21 -5.86 1.94 2.50
C MET A 21 -6.77 3.10 2.91
N VAL A 22 -7.84 3.36 2.15
CA VAL A 22 -8.83 4.37 2.52
C VAL A 22 -9.55 4.00 3.80
N PHE A 23 -9.95 2.73 3.95
CA PHE A 23 -10.56 2.24 5.19
C PHE A 23 -9.60 2.36 6.38
N LEU A 24 -8.40 1.84 6.25
CA LEU A 24 -7.38 1.90 7.30
C LEU A 24 -7.13 3.35 7.72
N GLY A 25 -6.91 4.25 6.75
CA GLY A 25 -6.65 5.66 7.00
C GLY A 25 -7.82 6.38 7.67
N ALA A 26 -9.04 6.23 7.14
CA ALA A 26 -10.22 6.92 7.66
C ALA A 26 -10.53 6.52 9.11
N PHE A 27 -10.43 5.24 9.45
CA PHE A 27 -10.76 4.74 10.79
C PHE A 27 -9.63 4.91 11.81
N SER A 28 -8.38 5.05 11.37
CA SER A 28 -7.24 5.21 12.27
C SER A 28 -6.76 6.66 12.44
N ALA A 29 -7.07 7.57 11.51
CA ALA A 29 -6.52 8.93 11.49
C ALA A 29 -6.74 9.71 12.78
N LEU A 30 -7.97 9.69 13.34
CA LEU A 30 -8.26 10.43 14.57
C LEU A 30 -7.45 9.91 15.77
N GLY A 31 -7.37 8.58 15.92
CA GLY A 31 -6.60 7.93 16.99
C GLY A 31 -5.10 8.20 16.85
N LEU A 32 -4.58 8.12 15.62
CA LEU A 32 -3.18 8.38 15.28
C LEU A 32 -2.78 9.84 15.53
N ILE A 33 -3.60 10.79 15.09
CA ILE A 33 -3.36 12.22 15.33
C ILE A 33 -3.42 12.51 16.84
N GLY A 34 -4.41 11.96 17.56
CA GLY A 34 -4.51 12.10 19.01
C GLY A 34 -3.27 11.54 19.73
N ALA A 35 -2.86 10.31 19.39
CA ALA A 35 -1.69 9.65 19.97
C ALA A 35 -0.39 10.41 19.66
N SER A 36 -0.22 10.92 18.44
CA SER A 36 0.97 11.67 18.01
C SER A 36 1.17 13.00 18.76
N ARG A 37 0.08 13.58 19.29
CA ARG A 37 0.08 14.82 20.08
C ARG A 37 0.23 14.58 21.59
N SER A 38 0.03 13.35 22.07
CA SER A 38 0.00 13.01 23.50
C SER A 38 1.37 12.94 24.21
N SER A 39 2.43 13.49 23.62
CA SER A 39 3.82 13.24 24.05
C SER A 39 4.22 13.84 25.40
N THR A 40 3.42 14.76 25.96
CA THR A 40 3.77 15.44 27.21
C THR A 40 3.36 14.57 28.40
N PRO A 41 4.30 13.89 29.09
CA PRO A 41 3.96 13.14 30.29
C PRO A 41 3.40 14.13 31.32
N LYS A 42 2.20 13.85 31.83
CA LYS A 42 1.60 14.61 32.92
C LYS A 42 1.83 13.85 34.22
N LEU A 43 2.18 14.57 35.28
CA LEU A 43 2.16 13.99 36.62
C LEU A 43 0.74 13.54 36.92
N SER A 44 0.60 12.36 37.53
CA SER A 44 -0.70 11.92 38.02
C SER A 44 -1.20 12.90 39.09
N ARG A 45 -2.52 13.02 39.25
CA ARG A 45 -3.12 13.91 40.25
C ARG A 45 -2.58 13.62 41.66
N LEU A 46 -2.32 12.35 41.96
CA LEU A 46 -1.69 11.93 43.22
C LEU A 46 -0.22 12.38 43.33
N ALA A 47 0.54 12.29 42.24
CA ALA A 47 1.94 12.73 42.21
C ALA A 47 2.05 14.26 42.36
N GLN A 48 1.13 15.02 41.73
CA GLN A 48 1.00 16.47 41.95
C GLN A 48 0.71 16.78 43.42
N LEU A 49 -0.29 16.14 44.03
CA LEU A 49 -0.64 16.35 45.44
C LEU A 49 0.50 15.99 46.40
N ARG A 50 1.29 14.95 46.10
CA ARG A 50 2.48 14.62 46.90
C ARG A 50 3.58 15.67 46.73
N ALA A 51 3.78 16.18 45.52
CA ALA A 51 4.76 17.22 45.27
C ALA A 51 4.37 18.56 45.94
N GLU A 52 3.09 18.94 45.87
CA GLU A 52 2.53 20.12 46.57
C GLU A 52 2.68 20.03 48.09
N ARG A 53 2.61 18.83 48.66
CA ARG A 53 2.84 18.58 50.08
C ARG A 53 4.32 18.38 50.46
N GLY A 54 5.25 18.58 49.52
CA GLY A 54 6.69 18.40 49.75
C GLY A 54 7.13 16.94 49.96
N GLN A 55 6.26 15.98 49.65
CA GLN A 55 6.50 14.54 49.87
C GLN A 55 7.16 13.85 48.67
N ALA A 56 7.24 14.52 47.52
CA ALA A 56 7.85 13.97 46.32
C ALA A 56 8.49 15.07 45.45
N PRO A 57 9.50 14.73 44.64
CA PRO A 57 10.03 15.64 43.63
C PRO A 57 8.93 16.07 42.64
N THR A 58 8.94 17.35 42.26
CA THR A 58 8.07 17.93 41.22
C THR A 58 8.50 17.52 39.81
N GLU A 59 9.69 16.93 39.65
CA GLU A 59 10.24 16.57 38.35
C GLU A 59 9.78 15.19 37.87
N ILE A 60 9.44 15.11 36.59
CA ILE A 60 9.15 13.84 35.92
C ILE A 60 10.48 13.11 35.65
N PRO A 61 10.63 11.84 36.08
CA PRO A 61 11.86 11.09 35.88
C PRO A 61 12.26 11.04 34.40
N ALA A 62 13.56 11.22 34.11
CA ALA A 62 14.08 11.26 32.74
C ALA A 62 13.64 10.03 31.90
N ARG A 63 13.64 8.83 32.50
CA ARG A 63 13.17 7.59 31.87
C ARG A 63 11.73 7.67 31.34
N VAL A 64 10.83 8.33 32.08
CA VAL A 64 9.42 8.49 31.68
C VAL A 64 9.30 9.47 30.52
N ARG A 65 10.11 10.54 30.52
CA ARG A 65 10.16 11.49 29.39
C ARG A 65 10.70 10.85 28.12
N VAL A 66 11.77 10.08 28.22
CA VAL A 66 12.38 9.36 27.08
C VAL A 66 11.39 8.34 26.51
N GLY A 67 10.73 7.54 27.36
CA GLY A 67 9.71 6.60 26.91
C GLY A 67 8.52 7.30 26.22
N ALA A 68 8.06 8.43 26.76
CA ALA A 68 7.00 9.23 26.12
C ALA A 68 7.44 9.81 24.77
N ALA A 69 8.70 10.26 24.66
CA ALA A 69 9.25 10.79 23.41
C ALA A 69 9.37 9.70 22.34
N ILE A 70 9.87 8.50 22.68
CA ILE A 70 9.95 7.35 21.77
C ILE A 70 8.55 6.95 21.29
N LYS A 71 7.59 6.83 22.21
CA LYS A 71 6.20 6.51 21.88
C LYS A 71 5.62 7.55 20.92
N ALA A 72 5.81 8.83 21.18
CA ALA A 72 5.32 9.89 20.31
C ALA A 72 5.96 9.86 18.92
N TRP A 73 7.26 9.59 18.84
CA TRP A 73 7.98 9.41 17.57
C TRP A 73 7.42 8.25 16.77
N PHE A 74 7.22 7.09 17.40
CA PHE A 74 6.60 5.92 16.78
C PHE A 74 5.22 6.27 16.20
N PHE A 75 4.34 6.87 17.00
CA PHE A 75 3.01 7.25 16.51
C PHE A 75 3.05 8.32 15.42
N ARG A 76 4.01 9.25 15.43
CA ARG A 76 4.19 10.22 14.35
C ARG A 76 4.59 9.55 13.04
N LEU A 77 5.59 8.66 13.08
CA LEU A 77 6.01 7.91 11.90
C LEU A 77 4.87 7.05 11.36
N LEU A 78 4.16 6.35 12.25
CA LEU A 78 3.00 5.55 11.88
C LEU A 78 1.89 6.42 11.26
N SER A 79 1.61 7.60 11.83
CA SER A 79 0.66 8.55 11.24
C SER A 79 1.06 8.97 9.84
N ILE A 80 2.34 9.28 9.62
CA ILE A 80 2.83 9.66 8.28
C ILE A 80 2.59 8.52 7.29
N VAL A 81 3.00 7.29 7.62
CA VAL A 81 2.84 6.12 6.75
C VAL A 81 1.36 5.89 6.41
N VAL A 82 0.48 5.89 7.42
CA VAL A 82 -0.94 5.62 7.22
C VAL A 82 -1.63 6.75 6.44
N LEU A 83 -1.31 8.01 6.71
CA LEU A 83 -1.90 9.14 6.00
C LEU A 83 -1.38 9.25 4.56
N SER A 84 -0.12 8.89 4.31
CA SER A 84 0.41 8.76 2.95
C SER A 84 -0.29 7.65 2.19
N GLY A 85 -0.48 6.47 2.81
CA GLY A 85 -1.26 5.37 2.25
C GLY A 85 -2.70 5.78 1.93
N LEU A 86 -3.36 6.49 2.84
CA LEU A 86 -4.70 7.06 2.62
C LEU A 86 -4.74 7.98 1.41
N ALA A 87 -3.79 8.92 1.29
CA ALA A 87 -3.73 9.84 0.17
C ALA A 87 -3.52 9.12 -1.17
N ILE A 88 -2.62 8.13 -1.20
CA ILE A 88 -2.37 7.29 -2.37
C ILE A 88 -3.63 6.47 -2.73
N GLY A 89 -4.30 5.89 -1.73
CA GLY A 89 -5.52 5.12 -1.92
C GLY A 89 -6.65 5.97 -2.49
N ILE A 90 -6.88 7.19 -1.95
CA ILE A 90 -7.87 8.12 -2.50
C ILE A 90 -7.56 8.46 -3.96
N ALA A 91 -6.31 8.81 -4.26
CA ALA A 91 -5.90 9.11 -5.63
C ALA A 91 -6.13 7.90 -6.56
N SER A 92 -5.82 6.69 -6.08
CA SER A 92 -5.92 5.47 -6.88
C SER A 92 -7.36 5.00 -7.11
N LEU A 93 -8.29 5.30 -6.20
CA LEU A 93 -9.71 5.07 -6.44
C LEU A 93 -10.30 6.04 -7.48
N ILE A 94 -9.80 7.29 -7.52
CA ILE A 94 -10.29 8.30 -8.47
C ILE A 94 -9.72 8.06 -9.87
N PHE A 95 -8.41 7.82 -9.97
CA PHE A 95 -7.67 7.82 -11.23
C PHE A 95 -7.25 6.42 -11.71
N GLY A 96 -7.57 5.37 -10.96
CA GLY A 96 -6.92 4.05 -11.07
C GLY A 96 -5.53 4.06 -10.39
N PRO A 97 -4.91 2.89 -10.18
CA PRO A 97 -3.61 2.79 -9.50
C PRO A 97 -2.57 3.74 -10.12
N ILE A 98 -2.06 4.70 -9.36
CA ILE A 98 -1.22 5.79 -9.88
C ILE A 98 0.14 5.33 -10.45
N THR A 99 0.55 4.10 -10.12
CA THR A 99 1.79 3.46 -10.56
C THR A 99 1.68 2.77 -11.92
N ARG A 100 0.45 2.47 -12.38
CA ARG A 100 0.20 1.58 -13.53
C ARG A 100 0.84 2.04 -14.83
N ALA A 101 0.78 3.33 -15.14
CA ALA A 101 1.36 3.88 -16.38
C ALA A 101 2.89 3.77 -16.40
N TYR A 102 3.54 3.92 -15.24
CA TYR A 102 5.00 3.74 -15.17
C TYR A 102 5.37 2.28 -15.39
N ILE A 103 4.69 1.37 -14.69
CA ILE A 103 4.93 -0.08 -14.81
C ILE A 103 4.66 -0.55 -16.24
N PHE A 104 3.61 -0.05 -16.88
CA PHE A 104 3.31 -0.36 -18.27
C PHE A 104 4.46 0.03 -19.22
N ASN A 105 5.03 1.22 -19.04
CA ASN A 105 6.08 1.73 -19.93
C ASN A 105 7.49 1.18 -19.66
N ASN A 106 7.75 0.66 -18.45
CA ASN A 106 9.10 0.26 -18.01
C ASN A 106 9.19 -1.20 -17.56
N GLY A 107 8.06 -1.92 -17.52
CA GLY A 107 7.97 -3.29 -17.09
C GLY A 107 8.26 -4.28 -18.21
N GLU A 108 8.71 -5.46 -17.82
CA GLU A 108 8.83 -6.61 -18.70
C GLU A 108 7.52 -7.38 -18.77
N GLN A 109 7.24 -7.97 -19.92
CA GLN A 109 6.03 -8.75 -20.16
C GLN A 109 6.23 -10.20 -19.73
N ALA A 110 5.21 -10.76 -19.10
CA ALA A 110 5.05 -12.19 -18.90
C ALA A 110 3.62 -12.60 -19.21
N ILE A 111 3.48 -13.79 -19.79
CA ILE A 111 2.18 -14.41 -19.97
C ILE A 111 1.70 -14.85 -18.58
N ALA A 112 0.46 -14.46 -18.27
CA ALA A 112 -0.23 -14.81 -17.05
C ALA A 112 -1.39 -15.76 -17.35
N THR A 113 -1.62 -16.67 -16.41
CA THR A 113 -2.76 -17.58 -16.40
C THR A 113 -3.69 -17.20 -15.26
N GLN A 114 -4.99 -17.13 -15.51
CA GLN A 114 -5.96 -16.93 -14.45
C GLN A 114 -6.04 -18.21 -13.59
N GLY A 115 -5.94 -18.05 -12.28
CA GLY A 115 -6.04 -19.16 -11.33
C GLY A 115 -7.50 -19.55 -11.08
N ASP A 116 -7.76 -20.85 -10.95
CA ASP A 116 -9.05 -21.40 -10.56
C ASP A 116 -9.36 -21.05 -9.10
N GLY A 117 -10.16 -20.00 -8.87
CA GLY A 117 -10.59 -19.63 -7.53
C GLY A 117 -11.55 -18.45 -7.48
N LEU A 118 -12.38 -18.41 -6.44
CA LEU A 118 -13.43 -17.38 -6.19
C LEU A 118 -12.90 -15.94 -6.09
N ASN A 119 -11.59 -15.74 -5.95
CA ASN A 119 -10.95 -14.42 -5.85
C ASN A 119 -10.16 -14.01 -7.11
N GLY A 120 -10.20 -14.80 -8.20
CA GLY A 120 -9.70 -14.38 -9.53
C GLY A 120 -8.23 -13.94 -9.56
N GLY A 121 -7.33 -14.65 -8.88
CA GLY A 121 -5.90 -14.35 -8.92
C GLY A 121 -5.28 -14.67 -10.29
N ILE A 122 -4.20 -13.98 -10.65
CA ILE A 122 -3.38 -14.27 -11.84
C ILE A 122 -2.06 -14.88 -11.41
N THR A 123 -1.53 -15.80 -12.20
CA THR A 123 -0.23 -16.41 -11.98
C THR A 123 0.65 -16.18 -13.20
N PHE A 124 1.88 -15.71 -13.00
CA PHE A 124 2.85 -15.53 -14.09
C PHE A 124 4.24 -15.96 -13.62
N THR A 125 5.09 -16.36 -14.55
CA THR A 125 6.49 -16.69 -14.28
C THR A 125 7.35 -15.52 -14.76
N ALA A 126 8.17 -14.97 -13.88
CA ALA A 126 9.08 -13.88 -14.21
C ALA A 126 10.39 -14.42 -14.84
N ASP A 127 11.23 -13.49 -15.29
CA ASP A 127 12.54 -13.76 -15.90
C ASP A 127 13.52 -14.46 -14.95
N ASP A 128 13.34 -14.27 -13.64
CA ASP A 128 14.02 -14.98 -12.57
C ASP A 128 13.68 -16.49 -12.50
N GLY A 129 12.65 -16.93 -13.24
CA GLY A 129 12.14 -18.30 -13.26
C GLY A 129 11.21 -18.64 -12.10
N GLU A 130 10.93 -17.68 -11.21
CA GLU A 130 9.98 -17.83 -10.10
C GLU A 130 8.54 -17.55 -10.58
N THR A 131 7.61 -18.29 -9.99
CA THR A 131 6.19 -18.16 -10.30
C THR A 131 5.50 -17.34 -9.21
N TYR A 132 4.88 -16.24 -9.62
CA TYR A 132 4.16 -15.32 -8.75
C TYR A 132 2.66 -15.47 -8.94
N THR A 133 1.95 -15.72 -7.84
CA THR A 133 0.48 -15.67 -7.81
C THR A 133 0.06 -14.38 -7.13
N VAL A 134 -0.72 -13.57 -7.84
CA VAL A 134 -1.18 -12.27 -7.34
C VAL A 134 -2.69 -12.15 -7.40
N ASN A 135 -3.25 -11.56 -6.35
CA ASN A 135 -4.68 -11.34 -6.26
C ASN A 135 -5.08 -10.12 -7.11
N LEU A 136 -6.23 -10.17 -7.78
CA LEU A 136 -6.77 -9.02 -8.48
C LEU A 136 -7.73 -8.24 -7.56
N PRO A 137 -7.31 -7.08 -7.02
CA PRO A 137 -8.19 -6.27 -6.19
C PRO A 137 -9.36 -5.71 -7.02
N PHE A 138 -10.58 -5.99 -6.58
CA PHE A 138 -11.79 -5.61 -7.30
C PHE A 138 -12.02 -4.09 -7.39
N PHE A 139 -11.73 -3.34 -6.31
CA PHE A 139 -12.04 -1.91 -6.23
C PHE A 139 -10.98 -0.99 -6.85
N SER A 140 -9.81 -1.52 -7.15
CA SER A 140 -8.69 -0.79 -7.74
C SER A 140 -7.91 -1.73 -8.65
N PRO A 141 -8.54 -2.21 -9.73
CA PRO A 141 -7.94 -3.21 -10.60
C PRO A 141 -6.61 -2.68 -11.16
N PRO A 142 -5.55 -3.50 -11.15
CA PRO A 142 -4.25 -3.13 -11.71
C PRO A 142 -4.27 -3.29 -13.23
N THR A 143 -5.32 -2.83 -13.92
CA THR A 143 -5.45 -2.91 -15.38
C THR A 143 -5.06 -1.58 -16.02
N TYR A 144 -4.38 -1.67 -17.16
CA TYR A 144 -3.96 -0.52 -17.96
C TYR A 144 -3.71 -0.94 -19.41
N PRO A 145 -3.98 -0.06 -20.41
CA PRO A 145 -4.55 1.29 -20.28
C PRO A 145 -6.03 1.33 -19.86
N GLU A 146 -6.78 0.25 -20.07
CA GLU A 146 -8.20 0.22 -19.77
C GLU A 146 -8.48 -0.01 -18.29
N ARG A 147 -9.21 0.92 -17.67
CA ARG A 147 -9.55 0.83 -16.24
C ARG A 147 -10.66 -0.18 -15.94
N ASP A 148 -11.58 -0.37 -16.88
CA ASP A 148 -12.82 -1.09 -16.65
C ASP A 148 -12.85 -2.46 -17.37
N ALA A 149 -11.68 -2.91 -17.87
CA ALA A 149 -11.54 -4.21 -18.54
C ALA A 149 -11.71 -5.37 -17.54
N PHE A 150 -12.61 -6.30 -17.86
CA PHE A 150 -12.83 -7.49 -17.05
C PHE A 150 -11.86 -8.61 -17.47
N VAL A 151 -10.88 -8.86 -16.61
CA VAL A 151 -9.81 -9.86 -16.80
C VAL A 151 -10.36 -11.31 -16.85
N SER A 152 -11.58 -11.54 -16.37
CA SER A 152 -12.19 -12.87 -16.22
C SER A 152 -12.72 -13.51 -17.52
N GLY A 153 -12.60 -12.83 -18.66
CA GLY A 153 -13.06 -13.32 -19.96
C GLY A 153 -11.94 -13.62 -20.97
N ALA A 154 -10.68 -13.42 -20.60
CA ALA A 154 -9.55 -13.61 -21.51
C ALA A 154 -9.01 -15.03 -21.40
N ASP A 155 -8.77 -15.67 -22.55
CA ASP A 155 -8.17 -17.00 -22.61
C ASP A 155 -6.67 -16.96 -22.27
N GLN A 156 -6.02 -15.82 -22.53
CA GLN A 156 -4.62 -15.61 -22.16
C GLN A 156 -4.35 -14.14 -21.80
N LEU A 157 -3.71 -13.95 -20.64
CA LEU A 157 -3.45 -12.65 -20.04
C LEU A 157 -1.99 -12.27 -20.19
N VAL A 158 -1.72 -10.98 -20.33
CA VAL A 158 -0.36 -10.44 -20.29
C VAL A 158 -0.23 -9.55 -19.07
N VAL A 159 0.85 -9.75 -18.31
CA VAL A 159 1.23 -8.94 -17.17
C VAL A 159 2.53 -8.25 -17.49
N ARG A 160 2.59 -6.95 -17.21
CA ARG A 160 3.85 -6.22 -17.15
C ARG A 160 4.28 -6.04 -15.70
N TYR A 161 5.53 -6.36 -15.40
CA TYR A 161 6.09 -6.26 -14.04
C TYR A 161 7.46 -5.58 -14.05
N LEU A 162 7.86 -4.99 -12.92
CA LEU A 162 9.21 -4.45 -12.79
C LEU A 162 10.20 -5.60 -12.49
N PRO A 163 11.28 -5.81 -13.28
CA PRO A 163 12.16 -6.98 -13.14
C PRO A 163 12.86 -7.12 -11.78
N GLY A 164 13.11 -6.00 -11.11
CA GLY A 164 13.67 -6.00 -9.74
C GLY A 164 12.62 -6.14 -8.63
N HIS A 165 11.33 -6.06 -8.98
CA HIS A 165 10.20 -6.01 -8.05
C HIS A 165 8.94 -6.62 -8.70
N PRO A 166 8.86 -7.96 -8.91
CA PRO A 166 7.74 -8.58 -9.63
C PRO A 166 6.37 -8.37 -8.97
N GLN A 167 6.33 -7.98 -7.68
CA GLN A 167 5.07 -7.60 -7.01
C GLN A 167 4.52 -6.23 -7.45
N ALA A 168 5.31 -5.44 -8.19
CA ALA A 168 4.87 -4.23 -8.88
C ALA A 168 4.52 -4.58 -10.32
N TYR A 169 3.24 -4.82 -10.56
CA TYR A 169 2.73 -5.30 -11.84
C TYR A 169 1.46 -4.56 -12.28
N VAL A 170 1.16 -4.69 -13.56
CA VAL A 170 -0.07 -4.24 -14.20
C VAL A 170 -0.50 -5.30 -15.20
N VAL A 171 -1.80 -5.56 -15.30
CA VAL A 171 -2.38 -6.38 -16.35
C VAL A 171 -2.49 -5.49 -17.59
N ASP A 172 -1.77 -5.90 -18.63
CA ASP A 172 -1.80 -5.25 -19.93
C ASP A 172 -3.11 -5.63 -20.63
N THR A 173 -3.98 -4.65 -20.83
CA THR A 173 -5.25 -4.85 -21.52
C THR A 173 -5.10 -4.79 -23.03
N ASP A 174 -4.11 -4.07 -23.55
CA ASP A 174 -3.86 -3.93 -25.00
C ASP A 174 -3.33 -5.24 -25.59
N GLU A 175 -2.59 -6.00 -24.77
CA GLU A 175 -1.99 -7.28 -25.17
C GLU A 175 -2.71 -8.48 -24.55
N SER A 176 -3.91 -8.29 -24.00
CA SER A 176 -4.76 -9.43 -23.64
C SER A 176 -5.17 -10.16 -24.91
N VAL A 177 -5.10 -11.50 -24.93
CA VAL A 177 -5.39 -12.29 -26.14
C VAL A 177 -6.51 -13.29 -25.93
N ASP A 178 -7.27 -13.53 -26.99
CA ASP A 178 -8.36 -14.51 -27.03
C ASP A 178 -7.83 -15.95 -27.23
N ALA A 179 -8.75 -16.92 -27.32
CA ALA A 179 -8.43 -18.33 -27.52
C ALA A 179 -7.61 -18.63 -28.79
N TRP A 180 -7.56 -17.69 -29.73
CA TRP A 180 -6.86 -17.80 -31.01
C TRP A 180 -5.52 -17.05 -31.01
N GLY A 181 -5.20 -16.37 -29.91
CA GLY A 181 -3.97 -15.58 -29.76
C GLY A 181 -4.07 -14.18 -30.37
N ASP A 182 -5.27 -13.74 -30.73
CA ASP A 182 -5.50 -12.40 -31.26
C ASP A 182 -5.73 -11.41 -30.11
N PRO A 183 -5.22 -10.16 -30.20
CA PRO A 183 -5.46 -9.14 -29.19
C PRO A 183 -6.97 -8.88 -29.04
N ILE A 184 -7.46 -8.78 -27.80
CA ILE A 184 -8.87 -8.52 -27.50
C ILE A 184 -9.23 -7.03 -27.77
N SER A 185 -8.23 -6.16 -27.93
CA SER A 185 -8.40 -4.72 -28.26
C SER A 185 -7.89 -4.37 -29.67
N GLU A 186 -8.70 -3.64 -30.45
CA GLU A 186 -8.32 -2.91 -31.68
C GLU A 186 -7.98 -1.44 -31.41
#